data_AF-A0A935V6J6-F1
#
_entry.id   AF-A0A935V6J6-F1
#
_cell.length_a   1.000
_cell.length_b   1.000
_cell.length_c   1.000
_cell.angle_alpha   90.00
_cell.angle_beta   90.00
_cell.angle_gamma   90.00
#
_symmetry.space_group_name_H-M   'P 1'
#
loop_
_entity.id
_entity.type
_entity.pdbx_description
1 polymer ?
#
loop_
_entity_poly.entity_id
_entity_poly.type
_entity_poly.pdbx_seq_one_letter_code
_entity_poly.pdbx_strand_id
1 'polypeptide(L)'
;MKNIRNLVLLGLGLLAAPAVAGDFDGSKPLLCATQSALDCSRGDDCYTGLPEEIGAPTFMRLDLAKKTVIGPHTTTDILLQDKSDKQLLLQGREAGFGWTIVVDQQSGEMTATLASRAGAYVLYGACTLL
;
A
#
# COMPACT_ATOMS: atom_id res chain seq x y z
N MET A 1 -15.03 -49.58 42.54
CA MET A 1 -13.78 -48.90 42.11
C MET A 1 -13.86 -48.52 40.64
N LYS A 2 -14.18 -47.26 40.32
CA LYS A 2 -13.54 -46.44 39.26
C LYS A 2 -14.29 -45.11 39.17
N ASN A 3 -13.52 -44.04 39.33
CA ASN A 3 -13.96 -42.70 39.63
C ASN A 3 -14.21 -41.93 38.32
N ILE A 4 -15.41 -41.37 38.16
CA ILE A 4 -15.70 -40.44 37.06
C ILE A 4 -15.21 -39.07 37.52
N ARG A 5 -14.04 -38.65 37.03
CA ARG A 5 -13.51 -37.29 37.20
C ARG A 5 -14.23 -36.37 36.21
N ASN A 6 -15.12 -35.52 36.72
CA ASN A 6 -15.66 -34.38 35.98
C ASN A 6 -14.50 -33.46 35.57
N LEU A 7 -14.21 -33.41 34.26
CA LEU A 7 -13.32 -32.41 33.68
C LEU A 7 -14.17 -31.19 33.31
N VAL A 8 -14.16 -30.16 34.15
CA VAL A 8 -14.75 -28.85 33.84
C VAL A 8 -13.80 -28.16 32.86
N LEU A 9 -14.16 -28.13 31.58
CA LEU A 9 -13.49 -27.32 30.54
C LEU A 9 -13.87 -25.86 30.76
N LEU A 10 -12.99 -25.09 31.41
CA LEU A 10 -13.07 -23.64 31.49
C LEU A 10 -12.75 -23.07 30.09
N GLY A 11 -13.79 -22.77 29.31
CA GLY A 11 -13.65 -22.16 27.99
C GLY A 11 -13.11 -20.74 28.09
N LEU A 12 -11.84 -20.56 27.73
CA LEU A 12 -11.22 -19.24 27.58
C LEU A 12 -11.74 -18.62 26.29
N GLY A 13 -12.85 -17.87 26.37
CA GLY A 13 -13.40 -17.13 25.25
C GLY A 13 -12.44 -16.02 24.82
N LEU A 14 -11.71 -16.22 23.72
CA LEU A 14 -11.01 -15.14 23.03
C LEU A 14 -12.07 -14.15 22.52
N LEU A 15 -12.19 -13.00 23.20
CA LEU A 15 -12.88 -11.84 22.68
C LEU A 15 -12.09 -11.34 21.47
N ALA A 16 -12.49 -11.75 20.26
CA ALA A 16 -12.00 -11.15 19.04
C ALA A 16 -12.52 -9.70 19.01
N ALA A 17 -11.64 -8.73 19.27
CA ALA A 17 -11.95 -7.33 19.05
C ALA A 17 -12.25 -7.14 17.56
N PRO A 18 -13.31 -6.40 17.18
CA PRO A 18 -13.57 -6.09 15.79
C PRO A 18 -12.38 -5.30 15.24
N ALA A 19 -11.76 -5.80 14.18
CA ALA A 19 -10.78 -5.04 13.42
C ALA A 19 -11.51 -3.82 12.84
N VAL A 20 -11.17 -2.63 13.32
CA VAL A 20 -11.64 -1.39 12.71
C VAL A 20 -10.86 -1.25 11.42
N ALA A 21 -11.53 -1.49 10.29
CA ALA A 21 -10.99 -1.17 8.97
C ALA A 21 -10.56 0.31 8.98
N GLY A 22 -9.34 0.60 8.51
CA GLY A 22 -8.95 1.99 8.33
C GLY A 22 -9.87 2.60 7.27
N ASP A 23 -10.32 3.84 7.46
CA ASP A 23 -11.16 4.53 6.48
C ASP A 23 -10.28 5.10 5.35
N PHE A 24 -9.62 4.21 4.59
CA PHE A 24 -8.73 4.55 3.48
C PHE A 24 -9.52 4.85 2.20
N ASP A 25 -10.68 5.46 2.34
CA ASP A 25 -11.65 5.73 1.29
C ASP A 25 -11.32 7.00 0.47
N GLY A 26 -10.21 7.65 0.83
CA GLY A 26 -9.66 8.82 0.21
C GLY A 26 -10.25 10.16 0.66
N SER A 27 -11.08 10.15 1.70
CA SER A 27 -11.60 11.36 2.37
C SER A 27 -10.53 12.14 3.14
N LYS A 28 -9.43 11.48 3.52
CA LYS A 28 -8.29 12.05 4.24
C LYS A 28 -6.99 11.87 3.47
N PRO A 29 -6.01 12.78 3.66
CA PRO A 29 -4.67 12.55 3.14
C PRO A 29 -4.06 11.27 3.75
N LEU A 30 -3.27 10.57 2.95
CA LEU A 30 -2.59 9.34 3.38
C LEU A 30 -1.08 9.58 3.44
N LEU A 31 -0.42 9.04 4.46
CA LEU A 31 1.03 8.90 4.49
C LEU A 31 1.37 7.44 4.21
N CYS A 32 2.10 7.18 3.14
CA CYS A 32 2.46 5.83 2.72
C CYS A 32 3.95 5.60 2.87
N ALA A 33 4.31 4.44 3.43
CA ALA A 33 5.67 3.97 3.56
C ALA A 33 5.92 2.84 2.56
N THR A 34 6.97 2.98 1.74
CA THR A 34 7.43 1.89 0.86
C THR A 34 8.28 0.92 1.67
N GLN A 35 8.03 -0.37 1.54
CA GLN A 35 8.66 -1.41 2.35
C GLN A 35 9.54 -2.34 1.52
N SER A 36 9.17 -2.61 0.26
CA SER A 36 9.98 -3.39 -0.67
C SER A 36 9.82 -2.89 -2.09
N ALA A 37 10.80 -3.22 -2.94
CA ALA A 37 10.84 -2.81 -4.32
C ALA A 37 11.31 -3.94 -5.25
N LEU A 38 10.81 -3.92 -6.48
CA LEU A 38 11.36 -4.68 -7.60
C LEU A 38 11.81 -3.71 -8.69
N ASP A 39 13.04 -3.90 -9.18
CA ASP A 39 13.56 -3.28 -10.40
C ASP A 39 13.52 -4.31 -11.53
N CYS A 40 12.70 -4.05 -12.55
CA CYS A 40 12.50 -4.91 -13.70
C CYS A 40 12.97 -4.18 -14.96
N SER A 41 14.27 -4.29 -15.25
CA SER A 41 14.87 -3.79 -16.49
C SER A 41 14.43 -4.63 -17.70
N ARG A 42 14.20 -3.98 -18.85
CA ARG A 42 13.72 -4.69 -20.05
C ARG A 42 14.78 -5.67 -20.56
N GLY A 43 14.42 -6.96 -20.56
CA GLY A 43 15.24 -8.04 -21.10
C GLY A 43 16.09 -8.74 -20.04
N ASP A 44 16.03 -8.28 -18.80
CA ASP A 44 16.72 -8.86 -17.65
C ASP A 44 15.71 -9.43 -16.64
N ASP A 45 16.22 -10.14 -15.64
CA ASP A 45 15.43 -10.59 -14.49
C ASP A 45 15.05 -9.40 -13.58
N CYS A 46 13.92 -9.53 -12.88
CA CYS A 46 13.55 -8.56 -11.85
C CYS A 46 14.36 -8.81 -10.56
N TYR A 47 14.91 -7.73 -9.99
CA TYR A 47 15.64 -7.79 -8.73
C TYR A 47 14.82 -7.21 -7.59
N THR A 48 14.74 -7.94 -6.49
CA THR A 48 14.08 -7.47 -5.25
C THR A 48 15.08 -6.77 -4.35
N GLY A 49 14.71 -5.61 -3.81
CA GLY A 49 15.54 -4.83 -2.91
C GLY A 49 14.75 -3.89 -2.03
N LEU A 50 15.48 -3.03 -1.32
CA LEU A 50 14.89 -1.93 -0.56
C LEU A 50 14.52 -0.78 -1.51
N PRO A 51 13.43 -0.04 -1.24
CA PRO A 51 13.04 1.11 -2.06
C PRO A 51 14.17 2.14 -2.28
N GLU A 52 14.97 2.40 -1.25
CA GLU A 52 16.07 3.37 -1.32
C GLU A 52 17.20 2.94 -2.28
N GLU A 53 17.42 1.63 -2.48
CA GLU A 53 18.46 1.10 -3.37
C GLU A 53 18.18 1.43 -4.84
N ILE A 54 16.90 1.62 -5.19
CA ILE A 54 16.44 2.01 -6.54
C ILE A 54 16.01 3.47 -6.62
N GLY A 55 16.29 4.27 -5.57
CA GLY A 55 15.93 5.68 -5.49
C GLY A 55 14.43 5.96 -5.27
N ALA A 56 13.65 4.96 -4.87
CA ALA A 56 12.26 5.15 -4.49
C ALA A 56 12.14 5.79 -3.08
N PRO A 57 11.13 6.64 -2.85
CA PRO A 57 11.02 7.37 -1.60
C PRO A 57 10.52 6.48 -0.46
N THR A 58 11.18 6.52 0.71
CA THR A 58 10.73 5.81 1.92
C THR A 58 9.31 6.19 2.32
N PHE A 59 8.97 7.47 2.19
CA PHE A 59 7.65 8.01 2.49
C PHE A 59 7.14 8.88 1.34
N MET A 60 5.84 8.78 1.06
CA MET A 60 5.13 9.69 0.18
C MET A 60 3.74 9.98 0.73
N ARG A 61 3.23 11.19 0.47
CA ARG A 61 1.90 11.61 0.89
C ARG A 61 0.94 11.64 -0.29
N LEU A 62 -0.24 11.05 -0.13
CA LEU A 62 -1.33 11.11 -1.09
C LEU A 62 -2.33 12.17 -0.62
N ASP A 63 -2.51 13.23 -1.41
CA ASP A 63 -3.49 14.28 -1.17
C ASP A 63 -4.60 14.15 -2.22
N LEU A 64 -5.62 13.35 -1.91
CA LEU A 64 -6.65 12.95 -2.86
C LEU A 64 -7.67 14.07 -3.14
N ALA A 65 -7.82 15.00 -2.20
CA ALA A 65 -8.59 16.22 -2.42
C ALA A 65 -7.90 17.16 -3.43
N LYS A 66 -6.57 17.32 -3.31
CA LYS A 66 -5.77 18.11 -4.25
C LYS A 66 -5.32 17.33 -5.49
N LYS A 67 -5.58 16.03 -5.53
CA LYS A 67 -5.13 15.11 -6.58
C LYS A 67 -3.63 15.16 -6.78
N THR A 68 -2.85 15.03 -5.72
CA THR A 68 -1.37 15.00 -5.82
C THR A 68 -0.74 13.87 -5.02
N VAL A 69 0.37 13.36 -5.55
CA VAL A 69 1.32 12.49 -4.85
C VAL A 69 2.56 13.33 -4.53
N ILE A 70 2.93 13.40 -3.26
CA ILE A 70 3.96 14.29 -2.75
C ILE A 70 5.07 13.45 -2.15
N GLY A 71 6.18 13.36 -2.87
CA GLY A 71 7.42 12.77 -2.41
C GLY A 71 8.37 13.79 -1.78
N PRO A 72 9.54 13.34 -1.29
CA PRO A 72 10.54 14.20 -0.65
C PRO A 72 11.18 15.22 -1.59
N HIS A 73 11.24 14.91 -2.90
CA HIS A 73 11.93 15.74 -3.89
C HIS A 73 11.01 16.31 -4.97
N THR A 74 9.79 15.79 -5.11
CA THR A 74 8.90 16.11 -6.23
C THR A 74 7.45 15.85 -5.85
N THR A 75 6.56 16.60 -6.47
CA THR A 75 5.11 16.45 -6.39
C THR A 75 4.57 16.24 -7.80
N THR A 76 3.70 15.24 -7.95
CA THR A 76 3.07 14.91 -9.23
C THR A 76 1.55 14.90 -9.12
N ASP A 77 0.89 15.22 -10.23
CA ASP A 77 -0.56 15.26 -10.32
C ASP A 77 -1.14 13.86 -10.53
N ILE A 78 -2.19 13.54 -9.78
CA ILE A 78 -3.06 12.39 -10.02
C ILE A 78 -4.00 12.74 -11.18
N LEU A 79 -3.76 12.12 -12.33
CA LEU A 79 -4.54 12.36 -13.55
C LEU A 79 -5.86 11.59 -13.55
N LEU A 80 -5.85 10.37 -13.00
CA LEU A 80 -7.04 9.56 -12.80
C LEU A 80 -7.10 9.10 -11.34
N GLN A 81 -8.27 9.23 -10.74
CA GLN A 81 -8.61 8.68 -9.44
C GLN A 81 -9.92 7.92 -9.59
N ASP A 82 -9.88 6.63 -9.32
CA ASP A 82 -11.04 5.75 -9.28
C ASP A 82 -11.17 5.14 -7.88
N LYS A 83 -12.40 5.10 -7.38
CA LYS A 83 -12.73 4.62 -6.04
C LYS A 83 -13.79 3.54 -6.17
N SER A 84 -13.49 2.38 -5.59
CA SER A 84 -14.45 1.29 -5.39
C SER A 84 -14.65 1.03 -3.90
N ASP A 85 -15.45 0.03 -3.53
CA ASP A 85 -15.60 -0.39 -2.13
C ASP A 85 -14.37 -1.14 -1.59
N LYS A 86 -13.40 -1.48 -2.46
CA LYS A 86 -12.24 -2.32 -2.10
C LYS A 86 -10.93 -1.57 -2.14
N GLN A 87 -10.78 -0.67 -3.09
CA GLN A 87 -9.50 -0.01 -3.35
C GLN A 87 -9.68 1.42 -3.85
N LEU A 88 -8.65 2.23 -3.60
CA LEU A 88 -8.36 3.44 -4.34
C LEU A 88 -7.37 3.12 -5.45
N LEU A 89 -7.68 3.53 -6.68
CA LEU A 89 -6.82 3.40 -7.84
C LEU A 89 -6.45 4.80 -8.34
N LEU A 90 -5.16 5.11 -8.34
CA LEU A 90 -4.60 6.40 -8.72
C LEU A 90 -3.65 6.22 -9.88
N GLN A 91 -3.71 7.08 -10.89
CA GLN A 91 -2.81 7.01 -12.03
C GLN A 91 -2.34 8.39 -12.46
N GLY A 92 -1.13 8.43 -13.02
CA GLY A 92 -0.54 9.64 -13.56
C GLY A 92 0.72 9.36 -14.35
N ARG A 93 1.49 10.42 -14.56
CA ARG A 93 2.76 10.35 -15.29
C ARG A 93 3.75 11.37 -14.74
N GLU A 94 5.01 10.99 -14.69
CA GLU A 94 6.10 11.86 -14.23
C GLU A 94 7.44 11.40 -14.80
N ALA A 95 8.31 12.35 -15.16
CA ALA A 95 9.69 12.08 -15.59
C ALA A 95 9.84 10.98 -16.67
N GLY A 96 8.86 10.83 -17.56
CA GLY A 96 8.85 9.80 -18.61
C GLY A 96 8.31 8.43 -18.19
N PHE A 97 7.86 8.29 -16.94
CA PHE A 97 7.14 7.14 -16.42
C PHE A 97 5.63 7.39 -16.46
N GLY A 98 4.87 6.35 -16.81
CA GLY A 98 3.48 6.22 -16.39
C GLY A 98 3.45 5.48 -15.06
N TRP A 99 2.60 5.89 -14.13
CA TRP A 99 2.52 5.24 -12.83
C TRP A 99 1.09 4.94 -12.41
N THR A 100 0.95 3.92 -11.56
CA THR A 100 -0.31 3.52 -10.93
C THR A 100 -0.04 3.21 -9.47
N ILE A 101 -0.87 3.74 -8.57
CA ILE A 101 -0.85 3.44 -7.14
C ILE A 101 -2.22 2.86 -6.79
N VAL A 102 -2.22 1.72 -6.10
CA VAL A 102 -3.40 1.07 -5.54
C VAL A 102 -3.25 1.06 -4.03
N VAL A 103 -4.31 1.45 -3.33
CA VAL A 103 -4.42 1.34 -1.87
C VAL A 103 -5.64 0.52 -1.53
N ASP A 104 -5.47 -0.57 -0.79
CA ASP A 104 -6.59 -1.33 -0.22
C ASP A 104 -7.33 -0.48 0.82
N GLN A 105 -8.65 -0.40 0.69
CA GLN A 105 -9.44 0.49 1.54
C GLN A 105 -9.60 -0.02 2.97
N GLN A 106 -9.35 -1.31 3.23
CA GLN A 106 -9.56 -1.92 4.53
C GLN A 106 -8.25 -1.97 5.34
N SER A 107 -7.17 -2.42 4.71
CA SER A 107 -5.86 -2.63 5.35
C SER A 107 -4.92 -1.44 5.19
N GLY A 108 -5.11 -0.62 4.16
CA GLY A 108 -4.17 0.43 3.77
C GLY A 108 -2.92 -0.11 3.08
N GLU A 109 -2.87 -1.41 2.75
CA GLU A 109 -1.80 -1.99 1.94
C GLU A 109 -1.74 -1.30 0.58
N MET A 110 -0.52 -1.04 0.12
CA MET A 110 -0.28 -0.25 -1.08
C MET A 110 0.59 -1.02 -2.05
N THR A 111 0.21 -0.96 -3.33
CA THR A 111 1.06 -1.35 -4.46
C THR A 111 1.22 -0.17 -5.40
N ALA A 112 2.45 0.18 -5.74
CA ALA A 112 2.74 1.18 -6.76
C ALA A 112 3.53 0.56 -7.91
N THR A 113 3.26 1.01 -9.13
CA THR A 113 4.02 0.62 -10.32
C THR A 113 4.42 1.86 -11.10
N LEU A 114 5.63 1.85 -11.63
CA LEU A 114 6.15 2.89 -12.52
C LEU A 114 6.70 2.20 -13.75
N ALA A 115 6.19 2.52 -14.93
CA ALA A 115 6.60 1.90 -16.19
C ALA A 115 7.13 2.96 -17.16
N SER A 116 8.22 2.62 -17.85
CA SER A 116 8.80 3.44 -18.92
C SER A 116 9.22 2.57 -20.11
N ARG A 117 9.92 3.17 -21.07
CA ARG A 117 10.53 2.43 -22.18
C ARG A 117 11.71 1.56 -21.73
N ALA A 118 12.34 1.84 -20.59
CA ALA A 118 13.52 1.11 -20.13
C ALA A 118 13.17 -0.13 -19.30
N GLY A 119 12.00 -0.14 -18.66
CA GLY A 119 11.61 -1.18 -17.73
C GLY A 119 10.44 -0.74 -16.86
N ALA A 120 10.29 -1.41 -15.72
CA ALA A 120 9.30 -1.06 -14.71
C ALA A 120 9.84 -1.23 -13.29
N TYR A 121 9.25 -0.49 -12.37
CA TYR A 121 9.42 -0.65 -10.94
C TYR A 121 8.10 -1.07 -10.31
N VAL A 122 8.18 -1.93 -9.28
CA VAL A 122 7.04 -2.28 -8.43
C VAL A 122 7.43 -1.98 -6.98
N LEU A 123 6.60 -1.23 -6.26
CA LEU A 123 6.79 -0.92 -4.86
C LEU A 123 5.63 -1.49 -4.05
N TYR A 124 5.94 -2.15 -2.95
CA TYR A 124 4.95 -2.55 -1.96
C TYR A 124 5.12 -1.73 -0.69
N GLY A 125 4.01 -1.43 -0.03
CA GLY A 125 4.01 -0.61 1.16
C GLY A 125 2.69 -0.63 1.90
N ALA A 126 2.53 0.31 2.82
CA ALA A 126 1.29 0.52 3.53
C ALA A 126 1.11 1.99 3.85
N CYS A 127 -0.15 2.41 3.99
CA CYS A 127 -0.52 3.78 4.28
C CYS A 127 -1.16 3.92 5.67
N THR A 128 -1.04 5.10 6.25
CA THR A 128 -1.79 5.53 7.43
C THR A 128 -2.57 6.80 7.11
N LEU A 129 -3.66 7.03 7.83
CA LEU A 129 -4.39 8.30 7.78
C LEU A 129 -3.54 9.41 8.41
N LEU A 130 -3.59 10.62 7.84
CA LEU A 130 -3.04 11.85 8.43
C LEU A 130 -4.10 12.68 9.14
#